data_AF-A0A2V0QEL0-F1
#
_entry.id   AF-A0A2V0QEL0-F1
#
_cell.length_a   1.000
_cell.length_b   1.000
_cell.length_c   1.000
_cell.angle_alpha   90.00
_cell.angle_beta   90.00
_cell.angle_gamma   90.00
#
_symmetry.space_group_name_H-M   'P 1'
#
loop_
_entity.id
_entity.type
_entity.pdbx_description
1 polymer ?
#
loop_
_entity_poly.entity_id
_entity_poly.type
_entity_poly.pdbx_seq_one_letter_code
_entity_poly.pdbx_strand_id
1 'polypeptide(L)' 'MKRMGKPTFVMDISKDGELFHVNLETTNDTLGLGEKRKSMELLEAKAESDTVLSMLGGLATMRLEGDVIYFDNTTYTRAK' A
#
# COMPACT_ATOMS: atom_id res chain seq x y z
N MET A 1 2.71 -19.81 23.27
CA MET A 1 2.25 -18.70 22.41
C MET A 1 2.24 -19.19 20.97
N LYS A 2 1.08 -19.25 20.28
CA LYS A 2 1.05 -19.46 18.83
C LYS A 2 1.71 -18.23 18.17
N ARG A 3 2.69 -18.45 17.26
CA ARG A 3 3.30 -17.34 16.51
C ARG A 3 2.24 -16.79 15.56
N MET A 4 1.82 -15.54 15.75
CA MET A 4 1.11 -14.81 14.71
C MET A 4 1.99 -14.79 13.45
N GLY A 5 1.41 -15.11 12.29
CA GLY A 5 2.10 -14.96 11.01
C GLY A 5 2.52 -13.50 10.81
N LYS A 6 3.71 -13.26 10.27
CA LYS A 6 4.10 -11.89 9.87
C LYS A 6 3.12 -11.42 8.78
N PRO A 7 2.57 -10.20 8.90
CA PRO A 7 1.73 -9.67 7.85
C PRO A 7 2.53 -9.50 6.56
N THR A 8 1.87 -9.65 5.42
CA THR A 8 2.43 -9.33 4.10
C THR A 8 1.59 -8.24 3.47
N PHE A 9 2.27 -7.23 2.93
CA PHE A 9 1.66 -6.08 2.27
C PHE A 9 2.09 -6.08 0.81
N VAL A 10 1.12 -6.01 -0.11
CA VAL A 10 1.36 -5.94 -1.55
C VAL A 10 0.63 -4.72 -2.08
N MET A 11 1.36 -3.87 -2.80
CA MET A 11 0.83 -2.66 -3.41
C MET A 11 0.88 -2.80 -4.93
N ASP A 12 -0.26 -2.55 -5.56
CA ASP A 12 -0.39 -2.42 -7.01
C ASP A 12 -0.84 -1.00 -7.34
N ILE A 13 -0.13 -0.37 -8.29
CA ILE A 13 -0.42 1.01 -8.72
C ILE A 13 -0.62 1.00 -10.22
N SER A 14 -1.79 1.44 -10.66
CA SER A 14 -2.13 1.66 -12.06
C SER A 14 -2.56 3.10 -12.29
N LYS A 15 -2.49 3.56 -13.55
CA LYS A 15 -2.86 4.92 -13.94
C LYS A 15 -3.97 4.87 -14.98
N ASP A 16 -5.02 5.65 -14.76
CA ASP A 16 -6.09 5.91 -15.71
C ASP A 16 -6.31 7.42 -15.85
N GLY A 17 -6.00 7.97 -17.03
CA GLY A 17 -5.99 9.41 -17.26
C GLY A 17 -5.08 10.16 -16.28
N GLU A 18 -5.67 11.03 -15.45
CA GLU A 18 -4.98 11.81 -14.42
C GLU A 18 -4.98 11.13 -13.02
N LEU A 19 -5.72 10.04 -12.87
CA LEU A 19 -5.88 9.33 -11.61
C LEU A 19 -4.93 8.14 -11.53
N PHE A 20 -4.43 7.90 -10.33
CA PHE A 20 -3.73 6.69 -9.95
C PHE A 20 -4.64 5.85 -9.07
N HIS A 21 -4.81 4.58 -9.42
CA HIS A 21 -5.50 3.60 -8.60
C HIS A 21 -4.45 2.82 -7.81
N VAL A 22 -4.52 2.90 -6.49
CA VAL A 22 -3.61 2.23 -5.55
C VAL A 22 -4.40 1.15 -4.83
N ASN A 23 -4.03 -0.10 -5.08
CA ASN A 23 -4.62 -1.26 -4.45
C ASN A 23 -3.64 -1.81 -3.41
N LEU A 24 -4.02 -1.78 -2.13
CA LEU A 24 -3.21 -2.30 -1.04
C LEU A 24 -3.81 -3.59 -0.50
N GLU A 25 -3.18 -4.72 -0.79
CA GLU A 25 -3.52 -6.02 -0.21
C GLU A 25 -2.71 -6.25 1.07
N THR A 26 -3.41 -6.48 2.18
CA THR A 26 -2.82 -6.93 3.44
C THR A 26 -3.26 -8.35 3.73
N THR A 27 -2.30 -9.25 3.97
CA THR A 27 -2.58 -10.59 4.49
C THR A 27 -2.03 -10.69 5.91
N ASN A 28 -2.88 -11.02 6.90
CA ASN A 28 -2.47 -11.15 8.30
C ASN A 28 -3.21 -12.31 9.01
N ASP A 29 -2.58 -12.90 10.04
CA ASP A 29 -3.19 -13.85 10.98
C ASP A 29 -3.50 -13.10 12.28
N THR A 30 -4.57 -12.32 12.27
CA THR A 30 -4.96 -11.41 13.37
C THR A 30 -5.36 -12.13 14.65
N LEU A 31 -5.71 -13.41 14.59
CA LEU A 31 -6.15 -14.20 15.74
C LEU A 31 -5.10 -15.20 16.23
N GLY A 32 -3.95 -15.31 15.55
CA GLY A 32 -2.92 -16.31 15.86
C GLY A 32 -3.46 -17.74 15.77
N LEU A 33 -4.55 -17.95 15.01
CA LEU A 33 -5.20 -19.26 14.85
C LEU A 33 -4.61 -20.03 13.66
N GLY A 34 -3.77 -19.39 12.85
CA GLY A 34 -3.28 -19.90 11.57
C GLY A 34 -4.17 -19.52 10.38
N GLU A 35 -5.26 -18.81 10.62
CA GLU A 35 -6.18 -18.34 9.58
C GLU A 35 -5.69 -17.01 9.03
N LYS A 36 -5.08 -17.04 7.84
CA LYS A 36 -4.70 -15.82 7.11
C LYS A 36 -5.95 -15.17 6.54
N ARG A 37 -6.23 -13.93 6.94
CA ARG A 37 -7.25 -13.08 6.32
C ARG A 37 -6.59 -12.10 5.36
N LYS A 38 -7.23 -11.91 4.21
CA LYS A 38 -6.89 -10.88 3.24
C LYS A 38 -7.84 -9.69 3.41
N SER A 39 -7.29 -8.50 3.42
CA SER A 39 -8.03 -7.25 3.24
C SER A 39 -7.45 -6.49 2.06
N MET A 40 -8.30 -5.73 1.39
CA MET A 40 -7.92 -4.89 0.26
C MET A 40 -8.45 -3.48 0.49
N GLU A 41 -7.56 -2.51 0.40
CA GLU A 41 -7.89 -1.09 0.40
C GLU A 41 -7.71 -0.54 -1.02
N LEU A 42 -8.73 0.17 -1.50
CA LEU A 42 -8.76 0.78 -2.82
C LEU A 42 -8.70 2.29 -2.65
N LEU A 43 -7.62 2.90 -3.12
CA LEU A 43 -7.37 4.32 -2.98
C LEU A 43 -7.23 4.96 -4.35
N GLU A 44 -7.76 6.17 -4.47
CA GLU A 44 -7.54 7.03 -5.63
C GLU A 44 -6.58 8.15 -5.25
N ALA A 45 -5.62 8.41 -6.13
CA ALA A 45 -4.61 9.43 -5.94
C ALA A 45 -4.44 10.31 -7.18
N LYS A 46 -3.99 11.54 -6.96
CA LYS A 46 -3.53 12.45 -8.03
C LYS A 46 -2.07 12.77 -7.83
N ALA A 47 -1.35 12.97 -8.93
CA ALA A 47 0.02 13.46 -8.85
C ALA A 47 0.02 14.92 -8.37
N GLU A 48 0.72 15.18 -7.27
CA GLU A 48 1.09 16.54 -6.85
C GLU A 48 2.45 16.94 -7.44
N SER A 49 3.31 15.97 -7.71
CA SER A 49 4.58 16.14 -8.44
C SER A 49 4.98 14.80 -9.07
N ASP A 50 6.10 14.78 -9.81
CA ASP A 50 6.65 13.58 -10.43
C ASP A 50 6.93 12.42 -9.45
N THR A 51 7.08 12.73 -8.15
CA THR A 51 7.44 11.75 -7.11
C THR A 51 6.42 11.68 -5.97
N VAL A 52 5.31 12.42 -6.05
CA VAL A 52 4.33 12.50 -4.95
C VAL A 52 2.92 12.28 -5.48
N LEU A 53 2.25 11.28 -4.91
CA LEU A 53 0.82 11.07 -5.06
C LEU A 53 0.08 11.54 -3.80
N SER A 54 -1.04 12.22 -4.01
CA SER A 54 -1.93 12.73 -2.99
C SER A 54 -3.24 12.00 -3.04
N MET A 55 -3.63 11.42 -1.91
CA MET A 55 -4.83 10.63 -1.73
C MET A 55 -5.81 11.37 -0.81
N LEU A 56 -7.10 11.06 -0.97
CA LEU A 56 -8.16 11.58 -0.10
C LEU A 56 -8.18 13.12 -0.02
N GLY A 57 -7.81 13.81 -1.10
CA GLY A 57 -7.75 15.27 -1.14
C GLY A 57 -6.63 15.90 -0.29
N GLY A 58 -5.52 15.19 -0.07
CA GLY A 58 -4.34 15.70 0.65
C GLY A 58 -4.20 15.20 2.09
N LEU A 59 -5.08 14.30 2.54
CA LEU A 59 -5.00 13.72 3.89
C LEU A 59 -3.92 12.62 4.01
N ALA A 60 -3.56 12.00 2.89
CA ALA A 60 -2.48 11.03 2.83
C ALA A 60 -1.61 11.30 1.59
N THR A 61 -0.29 11.18 1.77
CA THR A 61 0.68 11.35 0.69
C THR A 61 1.53 10.09 0.57
N MET A 62 1.81 9.71 -0.67
CA MET A 62 2.75 8.66 -1.03
C MET A 62 3.92 9.28 -1.75
N ARG A 63 5.14 8.94 -1.33
CA ARG A 63 6.37 9.49 -1.90
C ARG A 63 7.23 8.39 -2.51
N LEU A 64 7.75 8.66 -3.70
CA LEU A 64 8.76 7.85 -4.37
C LEU A 64 10.14 8.47 -4.14
N GLU A 65 11.10 7.69 -3.62
CA GLU A 65 12.51 8.07 -3.54
C GLU A 65 13.36 6.93 -4.13
N GLY A 66 13.95 7.18 -5.31
CA GLY A 66 14.61 6.12 -6.09
C GLY A 66 13.61 5.03 -6.46
N ASP A 67 13.84 3.80 -6.00
CA ASP A 67 12.98 2.63 -6.22
C ASP A 67 12.10 2.28 -5.00
N VAL A 68 12.01 3.20 -4.02
CA VAL A 68 11.34 2.99 -2.75
C VAL A 68 10.10 3.88 -2.65
N ILE A 69 8.97 3.27 -2.30
CA ILE A 69 7.74 3.98 -2.00
C ILE A 69 7.54 4.06 -0.49
N TYR A 70 7.31 5.26 0.02
CA TYR A 70 6.90 5.51 1.41
C TYR A 70 5.41 5.83 1.44
N PHE A 71 4.65 5.03 2.18
CA PHE A 71 3.22 5.22 2.34
C PHE A 71 2.72 4.59 3.64
N ASP A 72 1.93 5.35 4.40
CA ASP A 72 1.31 4.92 5.67
C ASP A 72 2.28 4.19 6.62
N ASN A 73 3.40 4.85 6.93
CA ASN A 73 4.50 4.33 7.76
C ASN A 73 5.11 2.99 7.28
N THR A 74 4.78 2.57 6.06
CA THR A 74 5.28 1.35 5.44
C THR A 74 6.16 1.71 4.26
N THR A 75 7.24 0.94 4.10
CA THR A 75 8.16 1.07 2.98
C THR A 75 7.93 -0.07 2.03
N TYR A 76 7.68 0.26 0.76
CA TYR A 76 7.48 -0.69 -0.31
C TYR A 76 8.65 -0.64 -1.27
N THR A 77 9.11 -1.81 -1.68
CA THR A 77 10.11 -1.99 -2.73
C THR A 77 9.49 -2.79 -3.85
N ARG A 78 9.86 -2.51 -5.10
CA ARG A 78 9.41 -3.31 -6.23
C ARG A 78 9.72 -4.80 -6.00
N ALA A 79 8.74 -5.66 -6.25
CA ALA A 79 8.95 -7.10 -6.25
C ALA A 79 9.97 -7.48 -7.34
N LYS A 80 10.85 -8.44 -7.04
CA LYS A 80 11.84 -8.95 -8.00
C LYS A 80 11.20 -9.81 -9.07
#